data_AF-A0A0G0JMF7-F1
#
_entry.id   AF-A0A0G0JMF7-F1
#
_cell.length_a   1.000
_cell.length_b   1.000
_cell.length_c   1.000
_cell.angle_alpha   90.00
_cell.angle_beta   90.00
_cell.angle_gamma   90.00
#
_symmetry.space_group_name_H-M   'P 1'
#
loop_
_entity.id
_entity.type
_entity.pdbx_description
1 polymer ?
#
loop_
_entity_poly.entity_id
_entity_poly.type
_entity_poly.pdbx_seq_one_letter_code
_entity_poly.pdbx_strand_id
1 'polypeptide(L)'
;MVQEGKEDNLAEAERFEINKACAQAKFEIGYGCMSKEFNKLVKIAAMLRAKNGCPWDKKQTIDSMLEHFLEEADEVKQAMNKKDYKNLREELGDLIFTMLMITQIAKERKLFNINQVLRDIDKKIRRRHTWVFGKNKVKTAEEALAMWKKNKEKEKAKNSTKRA
;
A
#
# COMPACT_ATOMS: atom_id res chain seq x y z
N MET A 1 46.30 -19.81 7.82
CA MET A 1 45.85 -18.64 7.04
C MET A 1 44.51 -19.01 6.43
N VAL A 2 43.42 -18.60 7.09
CA VAL A 2 42.05 -19.03 6.76
C VAL A 2 41.42 -18.06 5.78
N GLN A 3 40.96 -18.65 4.68
CA GLN A 3 39.96 -18.24 3.69
C GLN A 3 39.07 -17.02 4.07
N GLU A 4 39.33 -15.85 3.47
CA GLU A 4 38.43 -14.67 3.51
C GLU A 4 37.63 -14.45 2.20
N GLY A 5 37.65 -15.40 1.25
CA GLY A 5 37.12 -15.17 -0.11
C GLY A 5 35.74 -15.75 -0.46
N LYS A 6 35.03 -16.41 0.46
CA LYS A 6 33.81 -17.19 0.12
C LYS A 6 32.48 -16.59 0.59
N GLU A 7 32.45 -15.74 1.62
CA GLU A 7 31.19 -15.23 2.17
C GLU A 7 30.60 -14.04 1.39
N ASP A 8 31.44 -13.23 0.72
CA ASP A 8 30.97 -12.07 -0.05
C ASP A 8 30.26 -12.46 -1.35
N ASN A 9 30.71 -13.54 -1.99
CA ASN A 9 30.17 -14.01 -3.28
C ASN A 9 28.75 -14.60 -3.13
N LEU A 10 28.44 -15.20 -1.98
CA LEU A 10 27.11 -15.72 -1.65
C LEU A 10 26.08 -14.59 -1.47
N ALA A 11 26.48 -13.50 -0.81
CA ALA A 11 25.59 -12.36 -0.59
C ALA A 11 25.38 -11.50 -1.86
N GLU A 12 26.32 -11.56 -2.80
CA GLU A 12 26.21 -10.92 -4.12
C GLU A 12 25.28 -11.74 -5.05
N ALA A 13 25.38 -13.07 -5.00
CA ALA A 13 24.47 -13.98 -5.70
C ALA A 13 23.02 -13.89 -5.17
N GLU A 14 22.81 -13.80 -3.85
CA GLU A 14 21.48 -13.60 -3.26
C GLU A 14 20.88 -12.23 -3.64
N ARG A 15 21.71 -11.17 -3.69
CA ARG A 15 21.28 -9.84 -4.20
C ARG A 15 20.94 -9.87 -5.68
N PHE A 16 21.67 -10.64 -6.47
CA PHE A 16 21.39 -10.84 -7.88
C PHE A 16 20.03 -11.53 -8.06
N GLU A 17 19.74 -12.59 -7.29
CA GLU A 17 18.45 -13.28 -7.34
C GLU A 17 17.28 -12.44 -6.80
N ILE A 18 17.48 -11.59 -5.78
CA ILE A 18 16.45 -10.61 -5.34
C ILE A 18 16.21 -9.53 -6.39
N ASN A 19 17.26 -8.98 -6.99
CA ASN A 19 17.13 -7.99 -8.06
C ASN A 19 16.47 -8.59 -9.31
N LYS A 20 16.78 -9.84 -9.62
CA LYS A 20 16.15 -10.64 -10.66
C LYS A 20 14.69 -10.94 -10.31
N ALA A 21 14.34 -11.29 -9.07
CA ALA A 21 12.95 -11.45 -8.62
C ALA A 21 12.18 -10.12 -8.69
N CYS A 22 12.79 -8.99 -8.34
CA CYS A 22 12.22 -7.66 -8.55
C CYS A 22 12.11 -7.28 -10.03
N ALA A 23 13.00 -7.76 -10.89
CA ALA A 23 12.95 -7.54 -12.35
C ALA A 23 11.93 -8.47 -13.04
N GLN A 24 11.80 -9.71 -12.56
CA GLN A 24 10.79 -10.70 -12.98
C GLN A 24 9.39 -10.21 -12.58
N ALA A 25 9.25 -9.65 -11.36
CA ALA A 25 8.04 -8.97 -10.93
C ALA A 25 7.70 -7.74 -11.79
N LYS A 26 8.68 -7.10 -12.46
CA LYS A 26 8.41 -6.04 -13.46
C LYS A 26 7.86 -6.57 -14.78
N PHE A 27 8.09 -7.85 -15.09
CA PHE A 27 7.65 -8.48 -16.33
C PHE A 27 6.28 -9.18 -16.18
N GLU A 28 6.00 -9.76 -15.01
CA GLU A 28 4.72 -10.40 -14.71
C GLU A 28 3.64 -9.42 -14.24
N ILE A 29 4.04 -8.34 -13.55
CA ILE A 29 3.16 -7.24 -13.18
C ILE A 29 3.36 -6.15 -14.22
N GLY A 30 2.48 -6.08 -15.22
CA GLY A 30 2.50 -5.01 -16.22
C GLY A 30 2.33 -3.63 -15.59
N TYR A 31 3.42 -3.01 -15.12
CA TYR A 31 3.43 -1.68 -14.48
C TYR A 31 2.85 -0.58 -15.40
N GLY A 32 2.87 -0.79 -16.72
CA GLY A 32 2.21 0.11 -17.68
C GLY A 32 0.70 -0.12 -17.83
N CYS A 33 0.21 -1.35 -17.58
CA CYS A 33 -1.20 -1.71 -17.61
C CYS A 33 -1.88 -1.20 -16.36
N MET A 34 -1.43 -1.60 -15.16
CA MET A 34 -2.11 -1.35 -13.88
C MET A 34 -2.36 0.12 -13.54
N SER A 35 -1.56 1.05 -14.08
CA SER A 35 -1.84 2.48 -13.99
C SER A 35 -3.17 2.85 -14.66
N LYS A 36 -3.57 2.17 -15.74
CA LYS A 36 -4.78 2.43 -16.53
C LYS A 36 -6.04 2.03 -15.78
N GLU A 37 -6.11 0.83 -15.21
CA GLU A 37 -7.29 0.33 -14.49
C GLU A 37 -7.53 1.15 -13.23
N PHE A 38 -6.48 1.42 -12.46
CA PHE A 38 -6.58 2.29 -11.29
C PHE A 38 -7.04 3.70 -11.69
N ASN A 39 -6.46 4.28 -12.75
CA ASN A 39 -6.87 5.60 -13.24
C ASN A 39 -8.32 5.62 -13.74
N LYS A 40 -8.82 4.54 -14.34
CA LYS A 40 -10.24 4.41 -14.70
C LYS A 40 -11.12 4.47 -13.45
N LEU A 41 -10.76 3.73 -12.40
CA LEU A 41 -11.53 3.71 -11.17
C LEU A 41 -11.52 5.07 -10.43
N VAL A 42 -10.36 5.74 -10.39
CA VAL A 42 -10.24 7.13 -9.88
C VAL A 42 -11.15 8.07 -10.67
N LYS A 43 -11.23 7.93 -12.00
CA LYS A 43 -12.14 8.72 -12.85
C LYS A 43 -13.60 8.41 -12.55
N ILE A 44 -13.96 7.14 -12.33
CA ILE A 44 -15.33 6.74 -11.97
C ILE A 44 -15.76 7.44 -10.66
N ALA A 45 -14.94 7.38 -9.61
CA ALA A 45 -15.24 8.06 -8.34
C ALA A 45 -15.44 9.58 -8.53
N ALA A 46 -14.61 10.22 -9.36
CA ALA A 46 -14.77 11.63 -9.70
C ALA A 46 -16.04 11.92 -10.53
N MET A 47 -16.40 11.03 -11.46
CA MET A 47 -17.61 11.16 -12.28
C MET A 47 -18.89 11.02 -11.45
N LEU A 48 -18.95 10.03 -10.55
CA LEU A 48 -20.11 9.84 -9.67
C LEU A 48 -20.38 11.07 -8.80
N ARG A 49 -19.33 11.80 -8.41
CA ARG A 49 -19.45 13.00 -7.59
C ARG A 49 -19.47 14.33 -8.37
N ALA A 50 -19.40 14.28 -9.71
CA ALA A 50 -19.45 15.46 -10.55
C ALA A 50 -20.82 16.16 -10.49
N LYS A 51 -20.95 17.36 -11.08
CA LYS A 51 -22.21 18.13 -11.10
C LYS A 51 -23.41 17.28 -11.55
N ASN A 52 -23.23 16.52 -12.64
CA ASN A 52 -24.23 15.64 -13.25
C ASN A 52 -24.05 14.16 -12.82
N GLY A 53 -23.34 13.92 -11.72
CA GLY A 53 -23.11 12.58 -11.18
C GLY A 53 -24.29 12.07 -10.35
N CYS A 54 -24.08 10.94 -9.67
CA CYS A 54 -25.07 10.28 -8.83
C CYS A 54 -25.42 11.14 -7.60
N PRO A 55 -26.71 11.43 -7.34
CA PRO A 55 -27.13 12.22 -6.18
C PRO A 55 -26.76 11.58 -4.83
N TRP A 56 -26.81 10.25 -4.74
CA TRP A 56 -26.45 9.51 -3.53
C TRP A 56 -24.95 9.66 -3.23
N ASP A 57 -24.11 9.40 -4.23
CA ASP A 57 -22.65 9.54 -4.10
C ASP A 57 -22.25 10.95 -3.70
N LYS A 58 -22.86 11.99 -4.28
CA LYS A 58 -22.58 13.40 -3.96
C LYS A 58 -22.92 13.77 -2.52
N LYS A 59 -23.97 13.16 -1.95
CA LYS A 59 -24.40 13.43 -0.56
C LYS A 59 -23.40 12.91 0.47
N GLN A 60 -22.56 11.94 0.10
CA GLN A 60 -21.59 11.35 1.02
C GLN A 60 -20.53 12.34 1.52
N THR A 61 -20.13 12.14 2.76
CA THR A 61 -19.11 12.88 3.50
C THR A 61 -18.05 11.92 4.02
N ILE A 62 -16.89 12.41 4.48
CA ILE A 62 -15.88 11.53 5.10
C ILE A 62 -16.48 10.74 6.27
N ASP A 63 -17.33 11.39 7.07
CA ASP A 63 -17.93 10.77 8.25
C ASP A 63 -18.94 9.68 7.86
N SER A 64 -19.79 9.92 6.86
CA SER A 64 -20.74 8.91 6.39
C SER A 64 -20.08 7.73 5.65
N MET A 65 -18.92 7.95 5.03
CA MET A 65 -18.14 6.87 4.41
C MET A 65 -17.49 5.92 5.44
N LEU A 66 -17.46 6.26 6.74
CA LEU A 66 -16.88 5.40 7.76
C LEU A 66 -17.65 4.08 7.89
N GLU A 67 -18.97 4.12 7.91
CA GLU A 67 -19.81 2.91 8.03
C GLU A 67 -19.59 2.01 6.81
N HIS A 68 -19.63 2.57 5.60
CA HIS A 68 -19.30 1.84 4.37
C HIS A 68 -17.90 1.22 4.43
N PHE A 69 -16.88 1.96 4.87
CA PHE A 69 -15.53 1.41 4.99
C PHE A 69 -15.45 0.22 5.95
N LEU A 70 -16.20 0.25 7.07
CA LEU A 70 -16.22 -0.83 8.04
C LEU A 70 -16.97 -2.06 7.52
N GLU A 71 -18.06 -1.85 6.77
CA GLU A 71 -18.83 -2.90 6.11
C GLU A 71 -17.96 -3.68 5.12
N GLU A 72 -17.35 -2.99 4.16
CA GLU A 72 -16.46 -3.59 3.15
C GLU A 72 -15.25 -4.31 3.79
N ALA A 73 -14.71 -3.75 4.88
CA ALA A 73 -13.61 -4.36 5.60
C ALA A 73 -14.04 -5.66 6.32
N ASP A 74 -15.26 -5.73 6.83
CA ASP A 74 -15.79 -6.96 7.43
C ASP A 74 -16.13 -8.00 6.36
N GLU A 75 -16.65 -7.60 5.20
CA GLU A 75 -16.90 -8.50 4.07
C GLU A 75 -15.61 -9.13 3.54
N VAL A 76 -14.53 -8.34 3.37
CA VAL A 76 -13.19 -8.86 3.07
C VAL A 76 -12.76 -9.89 4.12
N LYS A 77 -12.91 -9.58 5.41
CA LYS A 77 -12.57 -10.49 6.51
C LYS A 77 -13.39 -11.77 6.47
N GLN A 78 -14.69 -11.68 6.20
CA GLN A 78 -15.57 -12.84 6.06
C GLN A 78 -15.14 -13.73 4.90
N ALA A 79 -14.81 -13.15 3.74
CA ALA A 79 -14.33 -13.87 2.57
C ALA A 79 -13.00 -14.61 2.88
N MET A 80 -12.07 -13.96 3.58
CA MET A 80 -10.82 -14.60 4.04
C MET A 80 -11.09 -15.78 4.99
N ASN A 81 -11.98 -15.61 5.97
CA ASN A 81 -12.32 -16.66 6.94
C ASN A 81 -12.96 -17.88 6.27
N LYS A 82 -13.80 -17.65 5.25
CA LYS A 82 -14.47 -18.71 4.48
C LYS A 82 -13.56 -19.33 3.41
N LYS A 83 -12.36 -18.78 3.18
CA LYS A 83 -11.48 -19.11 2.04
C LYS A 83 -12.20 -18.99 0.70
N ASP A 84 -13.16 -18.08 0.60
CA ASP A 84 -13.88 -17.78 -0.64
C ASP A 84 -13.08 -16.76 -1.44
N TYR A 85 -12.13 -17.25 -2.25
CA TYR A 85 -11.25 -16.39 -3.03
C TYR A 85 -11.95 -15.66 -4.18
N LYS A 86 -13.11 -16.15 -4.62
CA LYS A 86 -13.92 -15.46 -5.62
C LYS A 86 -14.55 -14.22 -4.99
N ASN A 87 -15.19 -14.39 -3.84
CA ASN A 87 -15.77 -13.29 -3.08
C ASN A 87 -14.68 -12.32 -2.61
N LEU A 88 -13.55 -12.84 -2.11
CA LEU A 88 -12.44 -12.00 -1.66
C LEU A 88 -11.96 -11.02 -2.75
N ARG A 89 -11.95 -11.45 -4.02
CA ARG A 89 -11.56 -10.57 -5.13
C ARG A 89 -12.57 -9.43 -5.35
N GLU A 90 -13.85 -9.70 -5.13
CA GLU A 90 -14.96 -8.74 -5.22
C GLU A 90 -14.84 -7.71 -4.10
N GLU A 91 -14.82 -8.14 -2.84
CA GLU A 91 -14.79 -7.25 -1.67
C GLU A 91 -13.50 -6.41 -1.59
N LEU A 92 -12.37 -6.94 -2.08
CA LEU A 92 -11.15 -6.13 -2.18
C LEU A 92 -11.32 -4.98 -3.19
N GLY A 93 -12.09 -5.19 -4.25
CA GLY A 93 -12.44 -4.15 -5.21
C GLY A 93 -13.31 -3.07 -4.59
N ASP A 94 -14.32 -3.45 -3.83
CA ASP A 94 -15.26 -2.53 -3.19
C ASP A 94 -14.58 -1.74 -2.05
N LEU A 95 -13.73 -2.39 -1.25
CA LEU A 95 -12.88 -1.69 -0.28
C LEU A 95 -11.94 -0.66 -0.95
N ILE A 96 -11.35 -1.00 -2.11
CA ILE A 96 -10.55 -0.05 -2.90
C ILE A 96 -11.41 1.12 -3.38
N PHE A 97 -12.61 0.84 -3.89
CA PHE A 97 -13.50 1.88 -4.39
C PHE A 97 -13.97 2.82 -3.27
N THR A 98 -14.30 2.29 -2.11
CA THR A 98 -14.65 3.04 -0.91
C THR A 98 -13.50 3.96 -0.47
N MET A 99 -12.25 3.49 -0.49
CA MET A 99 -11.07 4.34 -0.25
C MET A 99 -10.95 5.46 -1.30
N LEU A 100 -11.21 5.17 -2.58
CA LEU A 100 -11.18 6.19 -3.64
C LEU A 100 -12.26 7.26 -3.44
N MET A 101 -13.48 6.87 -3.06
CA MET A 101 -14.56 7.80 -2.71
C MET A 101 -14.15 8.73 -1.56
N ILE A 102 -13.55 8.19 -0.48
CA ILE A 102 -13.02 8.98 0.63
C ILE A 102 -11.95 9.97 0.14
N THR A 103 -10.99 9.52 -0.66
CA THR A 103 -9.94 10.43 -1.17
C THR A 103 -10.46 11.47 -2.16
N GLN A 104 -11.54 11.18 -2.89
CA GLN A 104 -12.20 12.12 -3.79
C GLN A 104 -12.94 13.21 -2.98
N ILE A 105 -13.66 12.83 -1.91
CA ILE A 105 -14.29 13.77 -0.98
C ILE A 105 -13.22 14.65 -0.31
N ALA A 106 -12.11 14.05 0.15
CA ALA A 106 -11.00 14.80 0.76
C ALA A 106 -10.38 15.82 -0.22
N LYS A 107 -10.28 15.45 -1.52
CA LYS A 107 -9.79 16.34 -2.57
C LYS A 107 -10.74 17.51 -2.80
N GLU A 108 -12.05 17.26 -2.87
CA GLU A 108 -13.08 18.31 -2.99
C GLU A 108 -13.02 19.30 -1.82
N ARG A 109 -12.72 18.80 -0.62
CA ARG A 109 -12.50 19.60 0.60
C ARG A 109 -11.11 20.23 0.71
N LYS A 110 -10.25 20.09 -0.30
CA LYS A 110 -8.86 20.59 -0.33
C LYS A 110 -7.97 20.09 0.83
N LEU A 111 -8.26 18.89 1.37
CA LEU A 111 -7.49 18.30 2.49
C LEU A 111 -6.28 17.51 1.97
N PHE A 112 -6.54 16.51 1.13
CA PHE A 112 -5.54 15.69 0.45
C PHE A 112 -6.16 14.97 -0.74
N ASN A 113 -5.34 14.31 -1.57
CA ASN A 113 -5.81 13.48 -2.69
C ASN A 113 -5.12 12.11 -2.72
N ILE A 114 -5.63 11.21 -3.57
CA ILE A 114 -5.10 9.85 -3.71
C ILE A 114 -3.59 9.81 -4.01
N ASN A 115 -3.07 10.74 -4.81
CA ASN A 115 -1.63 10.77 -5.11
C ASN A 115 -0.79 11.11 -3.87
N GLN A 116 -1.29 11.95 -2.96
CA GLN A 116 -0.63 12.21 -1.68
C GLN A 116 -0.64 10.95 -0.80
N VAL A 117 -1.79 10.28 -0.68
CA VAL A 117 -1.92 9.01 0.08
C VAL A 117 -0.92 7.96 -0.43
N LEU A 118 -0.87 7.74 -1.74
CA LEU A 118 0.03 6.77 -2.38
C LEU A 118 1.52 7.13 -2.17
N ARG A 119 1.88 8.40 -2.28
CA ARG A 119 3.26 8.85 -2.02
C ARG A 119 3.65 8.67 -0.55
N ASP A 120 2.73 8.94 0.37
CA ASP A 120 3.01 8.87 1.80
C ASP A 120 3.19 7.43 2.27
N ILE A 121 2.37 6.49 1.74
CA ILE A 121 2.55 5.07 2.02
C ILE A 121 3.82 4.52 1.38
N ASP A 122 4.15 4.86 0.12
CA ASP A 122 5.41 4.43 -0.52
C ASP A 122 6.63 4.84 0.32
N LYS A 123 6.72 6.12 0.69
CA LYS A 123 7.81 6.62 1.52
C LYS A 123 7.87 5.90 2.87
N LYS A 124 6.72 5.64 3.50
CA LYS A 124 6.63 4.94 4.79
C LYS A 124 7.08 3.48 4.69
N ILE A 125 6.66 2.76 3.65
CA ILE A 125 7.06 1.37 3.43
C ILE A 125 8.56 1.28 3.19
N ARG A 126 9.13 2.15 2.34
CA ARG A 126 10.59 2.19 2.09
C ARG A 126 11.41 2.45 3.35
N ARG A 127 10.99 3.42 4.17
CA ARG A 127 11.69 3.75 5.43
C ARG A 127 11.63 2.63 6.46
N ARG A 128 10.57 1.82 6.46
CA ARG A 128 10.44 0.70 7.41
C ARG A 128 11.18 -0.54 6.95
N HIS A 129 11.27 -0.78 5.65
CA HIS A 129 11.89 -1.96 5.05
C HIS A 129 13.30 -1.65 4.52
N THR A 130 14.18 -1.17 5.40
CA THR A 130 15.55 -0.77 5.03
C THR A 130 16.42 -1.94 4.55
N TRP A 131 16.02 -3.17 4.81
CA TRP A 131 16.68 -4.37 4.29
C TRP A 131 16.28 -4.69 2.84
N VAL A 132 15.11 -4.23 2.39
CA VAL A 132 14.66 -4.39 1.00
C VAL A 132 15.10 -3.20 0.16
N PHE A 133 14.94 -1.98 0.68
CA PHE A 133 15.14 -0.74 -0.09
C PHE A 133 16.38 0.07 0.32
N GLY A 134 17.22 -0.47 1.21
CA GLY A 134 18.39 0.22 1.76
C GLY A 134 19.62 -0.68 1.81
N LYS A 135 20.53 -0.39 2.75
CA LYS A 135 21.82 -1.09 2.89
C LYS A 135 21.83 -2.20 3.94
N ASN A 136 20.84 -2.24 4.82
CA ASN A 136 20.80 -3.24 5.89
C ASN A 136 20.58 -4.63 5.30
N LYS A 137 21.00 -5.68 6.01
CA LYS A 137 20.70 -7.08 5.67
C LYS A 137 20.00 -7.73 6.87
N VAL A 138 19.06 -8.63 6.57
CA VAL A 138 18.40 -9.52 7.54
C VAL A 138 18.33 -10.89 6.89
N LYS A 139 18.55 -11.94 7.67
CA LYS A 139 18.58 -13.33 7.20
C LYS A 139 17.31 -14.09 7.54
N THR A 140 16.55 -13.63 8.55
CA THR A 140 15.33 -14.31 9.01
C THR A 140 14.13 -13.37 9.09
N ALA A 141 12.93 -13.96 9.14
CA ALA A 141 11.69 -13.21 9.33
C ALA A 141 11.67 -12.50 10.69
N GLU A 142 12.24 -13.11 11.72
CA GLU A 142 12.35 -12.56 13.07
C GLU A 142 13.23 -11.31 13.09
N GLU A 143 14.38 -11.36 12.40
CA GLU A 143 15.28 -10.21 12.24
C GLU A 143 14.61 -9.07 11.47
N ALA A 144 13.91 -9.41 10.37
CA ALA A 144 13.12 -8.43 9.59
C ALA A 144 12.05 -7.76 10.45
N LEU A 145 11.30 -8.54 11.24
CA LEU A 145 10.26 -8.05 12.14
C LEU A 145 10.83 -7.17 13.25
N ALA A 146 11.94 -7.58 13.87
CA ALA A 146 12.60 -6.79 14.91
C ALA A 146 13.08 -5.44 14.36
N MET A 147 13.69 -5.43 13.17
CA MET A 147 14.13 -4.20 12.52
C MET A 147 12.94 -3.33 12.09
N TRP A 148 11.85 -3.91 11.60
CA TRP A 148 10.62 -3.19 11.29
C TRP A 148 10.07 -2.45 12.51
N LYS A 149 9.98 -3.13 13.66
CA LYS A 149 9.51 -2.56 14.94
C LYS A 149 10.39 -1.38 15.35
N LYS A 150 11.72 -1.56 15.34
CA LYS A 150 12.71 -0.51 15.63
C LYS A 150 12.56 0.71 14.72
N ASN A 151 12.38 0.50 13.41
CA ASN A 151 12.19 1.59 12.45
C ASN A 151 10.86 2.31 12.66
N LYS A 152 9.79 1.58 12.97
CA LYS A 152 8.46 2.14 13.31
C LYS A 152 8.50 3.00 14.56
N GLU A 153 9.25 2.62 15.59
CA GLU A 153 9.42 3.39 16.83
C GLU A 153 10.21 4.69 16.59
N LYS A 154 11.32 4.61 15.85
CA LYS A 154 12.10 5.80 15.47
C LYS A 154 11.28 6.83 14.69
N GLU A 155 10.38 6.38 13.80
CA GLU A 155 9.45 7.28 13.09
C GLU A 155 8.45 7.96 14.03
N LYS A 156 7.88 7.20 14.99
CA LYS A 156 6.93 7.76 15.97
C LYS A 156 7.59 8.85 16.82
N ALA A 157 8.81 8.61 17.31
CA ALA A 157 9.56 9.58 18.10
C ALA A 157 9.85 10.88 17.33
N LYS A 158 10.22 10.78 16.04
CA LYS A 158 10.43 11.97 15.19
C LYS A 158 9.14 12.76 14.94
N ASN A 159 7.99 12.08 14.83
CA ASN A 159 6.70 12.73 14.59
C ASN A 159 6.14 13.38 15.86
N SER A 160 6.43 12.87 17.05
CA SER A 160 6.05 13.53 18.31
C SER A 160 6.83 14.83 18.53
N THR A 161 8.13 14.86 18.22
CA THR A 161 8.96 16.07 18.36
C THR A 161 8.63 17.17 17.34
N LYS A 162 7.98 16.83 16.22
CA LYS A 162 7.50 17.82 15.22
C LYS A 162 6.14 18.45 15.56
N ARG A 163 5.47 17.95 16.60
CA ARG A 163 4.15 18.43 17.07
C ARG A 163 4.22 19.11 18.45
N ALA A 164 5.40 19.17 19.04
CA ALA A 164 5.72 19.97 20.22
C ALA A 164 6.43 21.26 19.75
#